data_AF-A0A931Y2L8-F1
#
_entry.id   AF-A0A931Y2L8-F1
#
_cell.length_a   1.000
_cell.length_b   1.000
_cell.length_c   1.000
_cell.angle_alpha   90.00
_cell.angle_beta   90.00
_cell.angle_gamma   90.00
#
_symmetry.space_group_name_H-M   'P 1'
#
loop_
_entity.id
_entity.type
_entity.pdbx_description
1 polymer ?
#
loop_
_entity_poly.entity_id
_entity_poly.type
_entity_poly.pdbx_seq_one_letter_code
_entity_poly.pdbx_strand_id
1 'polypeptide(L)'
;MHKSIRWASLAVVSLAIAGAASAESKDKPMGMGKGGSSAAMCPHDDNAKLKSVLEFLHTANQNEIKHSKLAMERSTSKDVKAFADRMVREHTDADKKLTDLAQKKGIDLSPTMPMDPIHAAVHGADAKMDEALKTKSGAQFDAAYLGPEMMEHVLVLAVIEEGQKVAKDDEVKKLLSDMHKGVDGHREHVMTMMSKMKMPGGAAIGGGPGTDESGSTSGTKGKSGMDKPGTDKSGMDKSGPGKPGMEK
;
A
#
# COMPACT_ATOMS: atom_id res chain seq x y z
N MET A 1 -15.08 16.95 30.27
CA MET A 1 -15.07 18.37 29.83
C MET A 1 -15.39 18.40 28.34
N HIS A 2 -16.63 18.68 27.98
CA HIS A 2 -17.09 18.81 26.59
C HIS A 2 -16.86 20.24 26.11
N LYS A 3 -16.35 20.44 24.90
CA LYS A 3 -16.32 21.75 24.24
C LYS A 3 -17.12 21.68 22.94
N SER A 4 -18.28 22.31 22.97
CA SER A 4 -19.17 22.55 21.84
C SER A 4 -18.88 23.93 21.26
N ILE A 5 -18.76 24.07 19.95
CA ILE A 5 -18.70 25.39 19.28
C ILE A 5 -19.90 25.47 18.33
N ARG A 6 -20.82 26.39 18.64
CA ARG A 6 -21.97 26.78 17.83
C ARG A 6 -21.57 27.96 16.97
N TRP A 7 -21.76 27.88 15.66
CA TRP A 7 -21.60 29.04 14.77
C TRP A 7 -22.96 29.69 14.53
N ALA A 8 -23.00 30.99 14.76
CA ALA A 8 -24.17 31.85 14.70
C ALA A 8 -24.49 32.26 13.26
N SER A 9 -25.78 32.34 12.96
CA SER A 9 -26.34 32.96 11.76
C SER A 9 -26.10 34.47 11.75
N LEU A 10 -25.84 35.04 10.57
CA LEU A 10 -26.15 36.44 10.28
C LEU A 10 -26.91 36.53 8.96
N ALA A 11 -28.13 37.06 9.07
CA ALA A 11 -28.94 37.55 7.96
C ALA A 11 -28.67 39.04 7.77
N VAL A 12 -28.66 39.51 6.53
CA VAL A 12 -28.91 40.92 6.21
C VAL A 12 -29.94 40.97 5.07
N VAL A 13 -30.98 41.75 5.32
CA VAL A 13 -32.17 41.98 4.51
C VAL A 13 -32.08 43.39 3.91
N SER A 14 -32.70 43.57 2.73
CA SER A 14 -33.39 44.77 2.20
C SER A 14 -32.86 45.24 0.84
N LEU A 15 -33.61 45.78 -0.13
CA LEU A 15 -35.05 45.91 -0.44
C LEU A 15 -35.14 46.73 -1.75
N ALA A 16 -35.86 46.20 -2.77
CA ALA A 16 -36.67 46.82 -3.85
C ALA A 16 -36.14 48.03 -4.68
N ILE A 17 -36.51 48.28 -5.96
CA ILE A 17 -37.87 48.53 -6.51
C ILE A 17 -37.92 48.45 -8.07
N ALA A 18 -39.05 47.89 -8.56
CA ALA A 18 -39.88 48.11 -9.77
C ALA A 18 -39.44 47.90 -11.24
N GLY A 19 -40.33 47.21 -11.95
CA GLY A 19 -40.60 47.31 -13.40
C GLY A 19 -41.62 46.25 -13.85
N ALA A 20 -42.89 46.64 -14.02
CA ALA A 20 -44.01 45.77 -14.41
C ALA A 20 -44.24 45.75 -15.93
N ALA A 21 -44.59 44.59 -16.49
CA ALA A 21 -45.42 44.46 -17.69
C ALA A 21 -46.02 43.04 -17.77
N SER A 22 -47.35 42.97 -17.86
CA SER A 22 -48.17 41.75 -17.96
C SER A 22 -48.06 41.09 -19.34
N ALA A 23 -48.11 39.76 -19.37
CA ALA A 23 -48.76 39.02 -20.45
C ALA A 23 -49.31 37.68 -19.92
N GLU A 24 -50.62 37.56 -20.07
CA GLU A 24 -51.52 36.50 -19.59
C GLU A 24 -51.55 35.31 -20.57
N SER A 25 -51.45 34.07 -20.07
CA SER A 25 -51.97 32.91 -20.81
C SER A 25 -52.37 31.74 -19.89
N LYS A 26 -53.67 31.73 -19.57
CA LYS A 26 -54.62 30.60 -19.51
C LYS A 26 -54.15 29.24 -18.95
N ASP A 27 -54.63 28.95 -17.74
CA ASP A 27 -54.75 27.58 -17.21
C ASP A 27 -55.82 26.74 -17.92
N LYS A 28 -55.53 25.45 -18.13
CA LYS A 28 -56.49 24.37 -17.86
C LYS A 28 -55.75 23.08 -17.45
N PRO A 29 -56.24 22.34 -16.43
CA PRO A 29 -55.54 21.21 -15.83
C PRO A 29 -56.01 19.87 -16.41
N MET A 30 -55.09 18.91 -16.57
CA MET A 30 -55.44 17.47 -16.63
C MET A 30 -54.20 16.57 -16.57
N GLY A 31 -54.23 15.58 -15.69
CA GLY A 31 -53.41 14.38 -15.83
C GLY A 31 -52.61 13.96 -14.60
N MET A 32 -53.28 13.49 -13.54
CA MET A 32 -52.65 12.71 -12.48
C MET A 32 -52.25 11.34 -13.04
N GLY A 33 -51.03 11.24 -13.60
CA GLY A 33 -50.43 9.98 -14.02
C GLY A 33 -49.72 9.30 -12.86
N LYS A 34 -50.42 8.41 -12.16
CA LYS A 34 -49.80 7.45 -11.24
C LYS A 34 -49.20 6.32 -12.07
N GLY A 35 -47.89 6.35 -12.29
CA GLY A 35 -47.13 5.29 -12.93
C GLY A 35 -45.80 5.13 -12.21
N GLY A 36 -45.76 4.22 -11.24
CA GLY A 36 -44.50 3.82 -10.65
C GLY A 36 -43.61 3.17 -11.72
N SER A 37 -42.42 3.70 -11.89
CA SER A 37 -41.29 2.90 -12.29
C SER A 37 -40.08 3.40 -11.52
N SER A 38 -39.39 2.45 -10.92
CA SER A 38 -38.23 2.59 -10.05
C SER A 38 -37.32 3.75 -10.48
N ALA A 39 -36.79 4.50 -9.50
CA ALA A 39 -35.62 5.31 -9.73
C ALA A 39 -34.54 4.40 -10.35
N ALA A 40 -34.42 4.45 -11.68
CA ALA A 40 -33.28 3.92 -12.38
C ALA A 40 -32.13 4.83 -11.96
N MET A 41 -31.39 4.38 -10.94
CA MET A 41 -30.09 4.90 -10.57
C MET A 41 -29.36 5.18 -11.88
N CYS A 42 -29.04 6.45 -12.16
CA CYS A 42 -28.38 6.83 -13.41
C CYS A 42 -27.22 5.86 -13.64
N PRO A 43 -27.18 5.10 -14.75
CA PRO A 43 -26.08 4.21 -15.01
C PRO A 43 -24.84 5.08 -15.19
N HIS A 44 -24.07 5.24 -14.13
CA HIS A 44 -22.65 5.56 -14.26
C HIS A 44 -22.11 4.58 -15.28
N ASP A 45 -21.66 5.10 -16.43
CA ASP A 45 -21.29 4.37 -17.63
C ASP A 45 -20.57 3.05 -17.31
N ASP A 46 -21.29 1.92 -17.44
CA ASP A 46 -20.77 0.58 -17.15
C ASP A 46 -19.51 0.28 -17.96
N ASN A 47 -19.41 0.81 -19.19
CA ASN A 47 -18.23 0.63 -20.03
C ASN A 47 -17.06 1.45 -19.49
N ALA A 48 -17.30 2.68 -19.02
CA ALA A 48 -16.26 3.48 -18.37
C ALA A 48 -15.75 2.79 -17.09
N LYS A 49 -16.64 2.26 -16.26
CA LYS A 49 -16.26 1.47 -15.07
C LYS A 49 -15.44 0.26 -15.45
N LEU A 50 -15.89 -0.50 -16.44
CA LEU A 50 -15.19 -1.69 -16.90
C LEU A 50 -13.79 -1.33 -17.43
N LYS A 51 -13.67 -0.24 -18.19
CA LYS A 51 -12.37 0.28 -18.65
C LYS A 51 -11.45 0.59 -17.46
N SER A 52 -11.93 1.32 -16.45
CA SER A 52 -11.14 1.61 -15.24
C SER A 52 -10.72 0.35 -14.48
N VAL A 53 -11.58 -0.67 -14.41
CA VAL A 53 -11.22 -1.97 -13.83
C VAL A 53 -10.09 -2.63 -14.61
N LEU A 54 -10.19 -2.70 -15.95
CA LEU A 54 -9.17 -3.34 -16.77
C LEU A 54 -7.83 -2.56 -16.73
N GLU A 55 -7.86 -1.23 -16.70
CA GLU A 55 -6.67 -0.39 -16.47
C GLU A 55 -6.00 -0.66 -15.13
N PHE A 56 -6.81 -0.75 -14.06
CA PHE A 56 -6.31 -1.07 -12.73
C PHE A 56 -5.59 -2.42 -12.72
N LEU A 57 -6.23 -3.45 -13.28
CA LEU A 57 -5.67 -4.80 -13.34
C LEU A 57 -4.38 -4.86 -14.16
N HIS A 58 -4.31 -4.12 -15.26
CA HIS A 58 -3.10 -4.02 -16.07
C HIS A 58 -1.94 -3.40 -15.26
N THR A 59 -2.21 -2.27 -14.60
CA THR A 59 -1.22 -1.58 -13.76
C THR A 59 -0.76 -2.45 -12.59
N ALA A 60 -1.69 -3.12 -11.91
CA ALA A 60 -1.39 -4.01 -10.80
C ALA A 60 -0.47 -5.16 -11.24
N ASN A 61 -0.78 -5.83 -12.37
CA ASN A 61 0.08 -6.88 -12.91
C ASN A 61 1.51 -6.38 -13.18
N GLN A 62 1.66 -5.22 -13.82
CA GLN A 62 2.97 -4.66 -14.14
C GLN A 62 3.80 -4.36 -12.89
N ASN A 63 3.16 -3.83 -11.84
CA ASN A 63 3.80 -3.54 -10.57
C ASN A 63 4.21 -4.82 -9.83
N GLU A 64 3.31 -5.80 -9.72
CA GLU A 64 3.60 -7.07 -9.03
C GLU A 64 4.68 -7.89 -9.77
N ILE A 65 4.72 -7.86 -11.10
CA ILE A 65 5.84 -8.44 -11.88
C ILE A 65 7.17 -7.77 -11.53
N LYS A 66 7.19 -6.44 -11.42
CA LYS A 66 8.40 -5.67 -11.08
C LYS A 66 8.86 -5.98 -9.66
N HIS A 67 7.97 -5.94 -8.68
CA HIS A 67 8.28 -6.26 -7.29
C HIS A 67 8.74 -7.71 -7.11
N SER A 68 8.08 -8.64 -7.79
CA SER A 68 8.44 -10.06 -7.74
C SER A 68 9.81 -10.33 -8.39
N LYS A 69 10.18 -9.64 -9.46
CA LYS A 69 11.54 -9.72 -10.01
C LYS A 69 12.60 -9.27 -8.99
N LEU A 70 12.35 -8.17 -8.27
CA LEU A 70 13.23 -7.74 -7.18
C LEU A 70 13.30 -8.78 -6.05
N ALA A 71 12.19 -9.43 -5.72
CA ALA A 71 12.16 -10.48 -4.71
C ALA A 71 12.96 -11.73 -5.13
N MET A 72 12.86 -12.14 -6.39
CA MET A 72 13.68 -13.23 -6.95
C MET A 72 15.17 -12.92 -6.85
N GLU A 73 15.57 -11.68 -7.16
CA GLU A 73 16.95 -11.24 -7.13
C GLU A 73 17.48 -11.17 -5.68
N ARG A 74 16.73 -10.52 -4.79
CA ARG A 74 17.26 -10.02 -3.51
C ARG A 74 16.90 -10.80 -2.26
N SER A 75 15.79 -11.56 -2.27
CA SER A 75 15.45 -12.34 -1.09
C SER A 75 16.54 -13.38 -0.81
N THR A 76 16.75 -13.75 0.44
CA THR A 76 17.58 -14.91 0.81
C THR A 76 16.73 -16.14 1.15
N SER A 77 15.41 -15.98 1.21
CA SER A 77 14.45 -17.05 1.49
C SER A 77 14.08 -17.81 0.22
N LYS A 78 14.26 -19.15 0.25
CA LYS A 78 13.89 -20.02 -0.87
C LYS A 78 12.38 -19.97 -1.15
N ASP A 79 11.57 -19.92 -0.11
CA ASP A 79 10.12 -19.89 -0.23
C ASP A 79 9.65 -18.57 -0.86
N VAL A 80 10.27 -17.44 -0.47
CA VAL A 80 9.99 -16.12 -1.06
C VAL A 80 10.39 -16.07 -2.53
N LYS A 81 11.57 -16.60 -2.90
CA LYS A 81 11.97 -16.68 -4.31
C LYS A 81 11.03 -17.56 -5.14
N ALA A 82 10.59 -18.69 -4.58
CA ALA A 82 9.66 -19.58 -5.27
C ALA A 82 8.28 -18.95 -5.46
N PHE A 83 7.78 -18.23 -4.45
CA PHE A 83 6.56 -17.44 -4.58
C PHE A 83 6.72 -16.37 -5.65
N ALA A 84 7.80 -15.59 -5.61
CA ALA A 84 8.07 -14.52 -6.56
C ALA A 84 8.21 -15.03 -8.01
N ASP A 85 8.86 -16.18 -8.23
CA ASP A 85 8.92 -16.83 -9.57
C ASP A 85 7.52 -17.15 -10.11
N ARG A 86 6.66 -17.70 -9.24
CA ARG A 86 5.26 -17.98 -9.58
C ARG A 86 4.51 -16.69 -9.91
N MET A 87 4.66 -15.64 -9.09
CA MET A 87 4.05 -14.33 -9.32
C MET A 87 4.46 -13.77 -10.69
N VAL A 88 5.75 -13.75 -11.02
CA VAL A 88 6.22 -13.27 -12.33
C VAL A 88 5.55 -14.03 -13.48
N ARG A 89 5.54 -15.37 -13.42
CA ARG A 89 4.96 -16.19 -14.49
C ARG A 89 3.46 -15.95 -14.66
N GLU A 90 2.72 -16.04 -13.57
CA GLU A 90 1.25 -16.02 -13.63
C GLU A 90 0.72 -14.61 -13.89
N HIS A 91 1.33 -13.56 -13.34
CA HIS A 91 0.95 -12.19 -13.65
C HIS A 91 1.34 -11.80 -15.07
N THR A 92 2.47 -12.26 -15.60
CA THR A 92 2.84 -12.03 -17.01
C THR A 92 1.82 -12.67 -17.95
N ASP A 93 1.39 -13.91 -17.67
CA ASP A 93 0.37 -14.60 -18.46
C ASP A 93 -1.01 -13.91 -18.34
N ALA A 94 -1.42 -13.53 -17.13
CA ALA A 94 -2.65 -12.80 -16.88
C ALA A 94 -2.69 -11.45 -17.62
N ASP A 95 -1.59 -10.69 -17.54
CA ASP A 95 -1.48 -9.39 -18.20
C ASP A 95 -1.47 -9.50 -19.72
N LYS A 96 -0.81 -10.54 -20.25
CA LYS A 96 -0.86 -10.81 -21.68
C LYS A 96 -2.29 -11.09 -22.14
N LYS A 97 -3.05 -11.93 -21.42
CA LYS A 97 -4.45 -12.23 -21.76
C LYS A 97 -5.32 -10.98 -21.68
N LEU A 98 -5.10 -10.14 -20.68
CA LEU A 98 -5.80 -8.88 -20.50
C LEU A 98 -5.54 -7.91 -21.67
N THR A 99 -4.27 -7.68 -21.99
CA THR A 99 -3.86 -6.77 -23.07
C THR A 99 -4.30 -7.27 -24.44
N ASP A 100 -4.20 -8.57 -24.72
CA ASP A 100 -4.71 -9.19 -25.96
C ASP A 100 -6.24 -8.99 -26.08
N LEU A 101 -6.98 -9.19 -25.00
CA LEU A 101 -8.44 -9.00 -25.00
C LEU A 101 -8.82 -7.52 -25.16
N ALA A 102 -8.14 -6.63 -24.45
CA ALA A 102 -8.36 -5.19 -24.57
C ALA A 102 -8.11 -4.71 -25.99
N GLN A 103 -7.00 -5.14 -26.62
CA GLN A 103 -6.70 -4.84 -28.02
C GLN A 103 -7.80 -5.37 -28.95
N LYS A 104 -8.23 -6.63 -28.78
CA LYS A 104 -9.32 -7.24 -29.57
C LYS A 104 -10.63 -6.45 -29.46
N LYS A 105 -10.91 -5.87 -28.29
CA LYS A 105 -12.15 -5.12 -28.00
C LYS A 105 -12.01 -3.60 -28.23
N GLY A 106 -10.83 -3.11 -28.63
CA GLY A 106 -10.57 -1.69 -28.81
C GLY A 106 -10.61 -0.87 -27.51
N ILE A 107 -10.27 -1.50 -26.38
CA ILE A 107 -10.20 -0.86 -25.07
C ILE A 107 -8.78 -0.33 -24.86
N ASP A 108 -8.65 0.98 -24.66
CA ASP A 108 -7.39 1.61 -24.29
C ASP A 108 -7.08 1.40 -22.80
N LEU A 109 -5.96 0.75 -22.51
CA LEU A 109 -5.46 0.49 -21.16
C LEU A 109 -4.44 1.55 -20.69
N SER A 110 -4.25 2.63 -21.45
CA SER A 110 -3.45 3.76 -21.00
C SER A 110 -4.02 4.28 -19.67
N PRO A 111 -3.19 4.56 -18.66
CA PRO A 111 -3.67 5.03 -17.37
C PRO A 111 -4.49 6.32 -17.52
N THR A 112 -5.80 6.23 -17.32
CA THR A 112 -6.70 7.40 -17.28
C THR A 112 -7.18 7.71 -15.87
N MET A 113 -6.73 6.90 -14.90
CA MET A 113 -7.12 6.98 -13.51
C MET A 113 -6.99 8.41 -12.98
N PRO A 114 -8.11 9.03 -12.54
CA PRO A 114 -8.05 10.36 -11.96
C PRO A 114 -7.18 10.32 -10.71
N MET A 115 -6.48 11.42 -10.43
CA MET A 115 -5.75 11.62 -9.17
C MET A 115 -6.76 11.91 -8.03
N ASP A 116 -7.69 11.00 -7.81
CA ASP A 116 -8.49 11.01 -6.60
C ASP A 116 -7.68 10.43 -5.42
N PRO A 117 -8.14 10.64 -4.17
CA PRO A 117 -7.39 10.18 -3.00
C PRO A 117 -7.13 8.68 -2.93
N ILE A 118 -8.00 7.84 -3.53
CA ILE A 118 -7.84 6.39 -3.53
C ILE A 118 -6.71 6.01 -4.48
N HIS A 119 -6.72 6.53 -5.70
CA HIS A 119 -5.64 6.29 -6.67
C HIS A 119 -4.29 6.78 -6.15
N ALA A 120 -4.26 7.98 -5.55
CA ALA A 120 -3.05 8.51 -4.93
C ALA A 120 -2.55 7.61 -3.78
N ALA A 121 -3.45 7.01 -2.99
CA ALA A 121 -3.08 6.09 -1.93
C ALA A 121 -2.47 4.78 -2.46
N VAL A 122 -3.05 4.20 -3.52
CA VAL A 122 -2.53 2.98 -4.17
C VAL A 122 -1.14 3.25 -4.76
N HIS A 123 -0.98 4.32 -5.53
CA HIS A 123 0.34 4.70 -6.07
C HIS A 123 1.36 5.01 -4.96
N GLY A 124 0.92 5.64 -3.86
CA GLY A 124 1.77 5.90 -2.71
C GLY A 124 2.19 4.63 -1.97
N ALA A 125 1.36 3.59 -1.95
CA ALA A 125 1.69 2.29 -1.37
C ALA A 125 2.73 1.56 -2.24
N ASP A 126 2.51 1.54 -3.55
CA ASP A 126 3.44 0.98 -4.53
C ASP A 126 4.84 1.62 -4.40
N ALA A 127 4.92 2.95 -4.41
CA ALA A 127 6.19 3.66 -4.25
C ALA A 127 6.91 3.35 -2.93
N LYS A 128 6.16 3.15 -1.84
CA LYS A 128 6.72 2.76 -0.53
C LYS A 128 7.25 1.33 -0.54
N MET A 129 6.55 0.41 -1.18
CA MET A 129 7.02 -0.96 -1.36
C MET A 129 8.31 -0.97 -2.18
N ASP A 130 8.31 -0.22 -3.29
CA ASP A 130 9.45 -0.09 -4.18
C ASP A 130 10.72 0.39 -3.45
N GLU A 131 10.58 1.41 -2.58
CA GLU A 131 11.67 1.90 -1.74
C GLU A 131 12.08 0.90 -0.66
N ALA A 132 11.12 0.23 -0.03
CA ALA A 132 11.40 -0.79 0.97
C ALA A 132 12.16 -1.98 0.37
N LEU A 133 11.79 -2.44 -0.82
CA LEU A 133 12.49 -3.51 -1.54
C LEU A 133 13.89 -3.08 -1.97
N LYS A 134 14.12 -1.78 -2.25
CA LYS A 134 15.46 -1.26 -2.56
C LYS A 134 16.37 -1.18 -1.33
N THR A 135 15.83 -0.88 -0.16
CA THR A 135 16.62 -0.54 1.03
C THR A 135 16.73 -1.67 2.06
N LYS A 136 15.78 -2.59 2.12
CA LYS A 136 15.75 -3.67 3.12
C LYS A 136 16.48 -4.93 2.66
N SER A 137 16.81 -5.78 3.62
CA SER A 137 17.44 -7.10 3.38
C SER A 137 16.95 -8.14 4.39
N GLY A 138 17.22 -9.43 4.10
CA GLY A 138 16.85 -10.55 4.96
C GLY A 138 15.37 -10.59 5.31
N ALA A 139 15.03 -10.94 6.56
CA ALA A 139 13.64 -11.06 7.00
C ALA A 139 12.83 -9.75 6.88
N GLN A 140 13.49 -8.59 6.96
CA GLN A 140 12.81 -7.31 6.75
C GLN A 140 12.45 -7.07 5.28
N PHE A 141 13.28 -7.57 4.35
CA PHE A 141 12.96 -7.57 2.93
C PHE A 141 11.78 -8.50 2.65
N ASP A 142 11.83 -9.73 3.16
CA ASP A 142 10.78 -10.72 2.96
C ASP A 142 9.42 -10.22 3.49
N ALA A 143 9.40 -9.58 4.66
CA ALA A 143 8.19 -8.98 5.20
C ALA A 143 7.71 -7.75 4.39
N ALA A 144 8.64 -6.95 3.86
CA ALA A 144 8.30 -5.79 3.03
C ALA A 144 7.78 -6.17 1.64
N TYR A 145 8.11 -7.37 1.16
CA TYR A 145 7.54 -7.95 -0.04
C TYR A 145 6.17 -8.59 0.25
N LEU A 146 6.11 -9.56 1.17
CA LEU A 146 4.89 -10.36 1.39
C LEU A 146 3.73 -9.56 2.02
N GLY A 147 4.03 -8.55 2.84
CA GLY A 147 3.01 -7.75 3.53
C GLY A 147 2.10 -6.98 2.55
N PRO A 148 2.65 -6.11 1.70
CA PRO A 148 1.88 -5.40 0.68
C PRO A 148 1.16 -6.34 -0.29
N GLU A 149 1.81 -7.41 -0.76
CA GLU A 149 1.21 -8.42 -1.66
C GLU A 149 -0.11 -8.97 -1.08
N MET A 150 -0.16 -9.29 0.22
CA MET A 150 -1.41 -9.74 0.86
C MET A 150 -2.54 -8.70 0.77
N MET A 151 -2.23 -7.42 1.00
CA MET A 151 -3.21 -6.34 0.97
C MET A 151 -3.64 -5.99 -0.45
N GLU A 152 -2.70 -6.01 -1.40
CA GLU A 152 -2.95 -5.75 -2.81
C GLU A 152 -3.86 -6.81 -3.41
N HIS A 153 -3.62 -8.11 -3.15
CA HIS A 153 -4.53 -9.15 -3.62
C HIS A 153 -5.96 -9.00 -3.05
N VAL A 154 -6.13 -8.53 -1.80
CA VAL A 154 -7.47 -8.24 -1.24
C VAL A 154 -8.15 -7.10 -2.01
N LEU A 155 -7.42 -6.03 -2.30
CA LEU A 155 -7.93 -4.90 -3.08
C LEU A 155 -8.28 -5.32 -4.51
N VAL A 156 -7.40 -6.06 -5.17
CA VAL A 156 -7.58 -6.55 -6.55
C VAL A 156 -8.81 -7.44 -6.65
N LEU A 157 -9.07 -8.33 -5.68
CA LEU A 157 -10.29 -9.15 -5.67
C LEU A 157 -11.55 -8.28 -5.64
N ALA A 158 -11.59 -7.25 -4.80
CA ALA A 158 -12.72 -6.32 -4.75
C ALA A 158 -12.91 -5.57 -6.09
N VAL A 159 -11.82 -5.16 -6.74
CA VAL A 159 -11.87 -4.53 -8.07
C VAL A 159 -12.39 -5.49 -9.13
N ILE A 160 -11.96 -6.75 -9.11
CA ILE A 160 -12.45 -7.78 -10.03
C ILE A 160 -13.95 -8.03 -9.82
N GLU A 161 -14.41 -8.10 -8.57
CA GLU A 161 -15.83 -8.27 -8.23
C GLU A 161 -16.69 -7.09 -8.76
N GLU A 162 -16.21 -5.85 -8.67
CA GLU A 162 -16.89 -4.70 -9.29
C GLU A 162 -16.93 -4.82 -10.82
N GLY A 163 -15.84 -5.27 -11.44
CA GLY A 163 -15.81 -5.58 -12.87
C GLY A 163 -16.83 -6.63 -13.28
N GLN A 164 -16.95 -7.71 -12.48
CA GLN A 164 -17.88 -8.80 -12.75
C GLN A 164 -19.36 -8.35 -12.68
N LYS A 165 -19.68 -7.35 -11.86
CA LYS A 165 -21.04 -6.78 -11.79
C LYS A 165 -21.45 -6.03 -13.05
N VAL A 166 -20.51 -5.47 -13.79
CA VAL A 166 -20.77 -4.63 -14.97
C VAL A 166 -20.42 -5.31 -16.30
N ALA A 167 -19.60 -6.37 -16.28
CA ALA A 167 -19.17 -7.09 -17.47
C ALA A 167 -20.34 -7.80 -18.17
N LYS A 168 -20.59 -7.43 -19.43
CA LYS A 168 -21.65 -8.03 -20.28
C LYS A 168 -21.10 -9.06 -21.26
N ASP A 169 -19.89 -8.84 -21.77
CA ASP A 169 -19.20 -9.71 -22.73
C ASP A 169 -18.65 -10.98 -22.05
N ASP A 170 -18.87 -12.14 -22.66
CA ASP A 170 -18.52 -13.42 -22.05
C ASP A 170 -17.01 -13.68 -21.99
N GLU A 171 -16.22 -13.14 -22.93
CA GLU A 171 -14.76 -13.24 -22.87
C GLU A 171 -14.21 -12.41 -21.71
N VAL A 172 -14.79 -11.23 -21.46
CA VAL A 172 -14.45 -10.37 -20.32
C VAL A 172 -14.84 -11.03 -19.00
N LYS A 173 -16.06 -11.57 -18.89
CA LYS A 173 -16.49 -12.30 -17.68
C LYS A 173 -15.56 -13.47 -17.37
N LYS A 174 -15.19 -14.22 -18.41
CA LYS A 174 -14.26 -15.34 -18.26
C LYS A 174 -12.89 -14.87 -17.78
N LEU A 175 -12.34 -13.83 -18.39
CA LEU A 175 -11.06 -13.25 -17.98
C LEU A 175 -11.08 -12.84 -16.51
N LEU A 176 -12.10 -12.09 -16.09
CA LEU A 176 -12.24 -11.64 -14.70
C LEU A 176 -12.41 -12.81 -13.72
N SER A 177 -13.14 -13.86 -14.12
CA SER A 177 -13.30 -15.07 -13.30
C SER A 177 -11.99 -15.85 -13.14
N ASP A 178 -11.22 -15.99 -14.22
CA ASP A 178 -9.92 -16.66 -14.18
C ASP A 178 -8.92 -15.87 -13.32
N MET A 179 -8.89 -14.53 -13.46
CA MET A 179 -8.07 -13.64 -12.64
C MET A 179 -8.47 -13.70 -11.17
N HIS A 180 -9.76 -13.66 -10.85
CA HIS A 180 -10.25 -13.78 -9.47
C HIS A 180 -9.68 -15.04 -8.81
N LYS A 181 -9.78 -16.19 -9.49
CA LYS A 181 -9.28 -17.46 -8.95
C LYS A 181 -7.76 -17.44 -8.76
N GLY A 182 -7.02 -16.83 -9.68
CA GLY A 182 -5.56 -16.68 -9.57
C GLY A 182 -5.18 -15.87 -8.33
N VAL A 183 -5.70 -14.65 -8.25
CA VAL A 183 -5.47 -13.67 -7.17
C VAL A 183 -5.87 -14.23 -5.81
N ASP A 184 -6.99 -14.97 -5.73
CA ASP A 184 -7.42 -15.64 -4.49
C ASP A 184 -6.39 -16.68 -4.03
N GLY A 185 -5.90 -17.52 -4.96
CA GLY A 185 -4.84 -18.48 -4.66
C GLY A 185 -3.52 -17.83 -4.24
N HIS A 186 -3.15 -16.68 -4.82
CA HIS A 186 -1.98 -15.91 -4.39
C HIS A 186 -2.16 -15.35 -2.98
N ARG A 187 -3.32 -14.77 -2.68
CA ARG A 187 -3.70 -14.26 -1.35
C ARG A 187 -3.58 -15.33 -0.28
N GLU A 188 -4.12 -16.52 -0.52
CA GLU A 188 -4.03 -17.64 0.42
C GLU A 188 -2.59 -18.11 0.63
N HIS A 189 -1.79 -18.15 -0.44
CA HIS A 189 -0.40 -18.55 -0.37
C HIS A 189 0.43 -17.55 0.45
N VAL A 190 0.31 -16.25 0.18
CA VAL A 190 1.04 -15.22 0.93
C VAL A 190 0.59 -15.20 2.40
N MET A 191 -0.70 -15.36 2.69
CA MET A 191 -1.20 -15.47 4.06
C MET A 191 -0.57 -16.67 4.79
N THR A 192 -0.49 -17.82 4.12
CA THR A 192 0.16 -19.02 4.65
C THR A 192 1.65 -18.77 4.91
N MET A 193 2.36 -18.11 4.00
CA MET A 193 3.78 -17.77 4.18
C MET A 193 3.97 -16.82 5.36
N MET A 194 3.17 -15.77 5.46
CA MET A 194 3.20 -14.81 6.57
C MET A 194 2.94 -15.48 7.92
N SER A 195 2.02 -16.45 8.00
CA SER A 195 1.76 -17.21 9.24
C SER A 195 2.95 -18.04 9.73
N LYS A 196 3.84 -18.45 8.81
CA LYS A 196 5.04 -19.25 9.09
C LYS A 196 6.26 -18.40 9.37
N MET A 197 6.23 -17.11 9.02
CA MET A 197 7.32 -16.19 9.32
C MET A 197 7.43 -16.01 10.83
N LYS A 198 8.57 -16.38 11.41
CA LYS A 198 8.96 -15.91 12.74
C LYS A 198 9.27 -14.42 12.62
N MET A 199 8.25 -13.59 12.82
CA MET A 199 8.44 -12.17 13.00
C MET A 199 9.38 -11.99 14.20
N PRO A 200 10.55 -11.34 14.05
CA PRO A 200 11.42 -11.09 15.18
C PRO A 200 10.62 -10.28 16.20
N GLY A 201 10.37 -10.89 17.36
CA GLY A 201 9.57 -10.27 18.41
C GLY A 201 10.15 -8.93 18.83
N GLY A 202 9.30 -7.92 18.91
CA GLY A 202 9.49 -6.79 19.83
C GLY A 202 10.48 -5.69 19.47
N ALA A 203 10.93 -5.55 18.22
CA ALA A 203 11.46 -4.26 17.78
C ALA A 203 10.28 -3.42 17.27
N ALA A 204 9.83 -2.50 18.12
CA ALA A 204 8.76 -1.57 17.83
C ALA A 204 8.91 -0.97 16.42
N ILE A 205 7.85 -1.09 15.63
CA ILE A 205 7.54 -0.17 14.53
C ILE A 205 7.22 1.22 15.14
N GLY A 206 8.21 1.83 15.76
CA GLY A 206 8.12 3.13 16.41
C GLY A 206 9.21 4.03 15.87
N GLY A 207 8.99 4.57 14.67
CA GLY A 207 9.77 5.69 14.17
C GLY A 207 9.39 6.95 14.94
N GLY A 208 10.03 7.17 16.09
CA GLY A 208 10.12 8.50 16.69
C GLY A 208 11.33 9.23 16.10
N PRO A 209 11.24 10.53 15.79
CA PRO A 209 12.37 11.27 15.24
C PRO A 209 13.45 11.40 16.32
N GLY A 210 14.61 10.80 16.06
CA GLY A 210 15.84 11.19 16.73
C GLY A 210 16.21 12.59 16.26
N THR A 211 16.26 13.54 17.18
CA THR A 211 17.01 14.78 16.99
C THR A 211 18.15 14.76 17.99
N ASP A 212 19.31 14.42 17.43
CA ASP A 212 20.66 14.73 17.82
C ASP A 212 20.79 16.16 18.34
N GLU A 213 21.50 16.34 19.45
CA GLU A 213 22.26 17.57 19.69
C GLU A 213 23.65 17.27 20.26
N SER A 214 24.55 18.11 19.78
CA SER A 214 26.00 18.02 19.75
C SER A 214 26.66 18.50 21.04
N GLY A 215 27.73 17.80 21.42
CA GLY A 215 28.97 18.26 22.06
C GLY A 215 29.00 19.45 23.04
N SER A 216 29.59 19.22 24.22
CA SER A 216 30.51 20.20 24.82
C SER A 216 31.40 19.57 25.90
N THR A 217 32.70 19.82 25.80
CA THR A 217 33.73 19.52 26.80
C THR A 217 33.72 20.55 27.94
N SER A 218 34.17 20.13 29.13
CA SER A 218 34.87 20.92 30.18
C SER A 218 34.17 21.02 31.55
N GLY A 219 34.88 20.54 32.59
CA GLY A 219 35.21 21.41 33.72
C GLY A 219 34.43 21.30 35.04
N THR A 220 35.11 20.71 36.04
CA THR A 220 35.19 21.11 37.47
C THR A 220 34.11 20.76 38.53
N LYS A 221 34.55 19.89 39.47
CA LYS A 221 34.75 20.12 40.94
C LYS A 221 33.58 19.90 41.95
N GLY A 222 33.84 19.04 42.95
CA GLY A 222 33.25 19.05 44.30
C GLY A 222 32.86 17.65 44.83
N LYS A 223 33.68 16.87 45.57
CA LYS A 223 34.16 16.90 46.98
C LYS A 223 33.32 16.05 47.97
N SER A 224 34.06 15.35 48.85
CA SER A 224 33.70 14.57 50.05
C SER A 224 33.37 13.08 49.82
N GLY A 225 33.99 12.09 50.50
CA GLY A 225 34.80 12.13 51.72
C GLY A 225 35.73 10.91 51.95
N MET A 226 36.65 11.17 52.89
CA MET A 226 37.44 10.31 53.81
C MET A 226 36.95 8.84 54.00
N ASP A 227 37.74 7.80 54.29
CA ASP A 227 39.04 7.69 54.99
C ASP A 227 39.82 6.38 54.65
N LYS A 228 41.11 6.40 55.00
CA LYS A 228 42.26 5.46 54.80
C LYS A 228 42.27 4.21 55.74
N PRO A 229 43.38 3.42 55.88
CA PRO A 229 44.33 2.81 54.91
C PRO A 229 44.68 1.32 55.23
N GLY A 230 45.41 0.65 54.32
CA GLY A 230 46.13 -0.60 54.62
C GLY A 230 47.26 -0.89 53.61
N THR A 231 48.50 -0.76 54.08
CA THR A 231 49.80 -1.13 53.48
C THR A 231 49.88 -2.66 53.24
N ASP A 232 50.73 -3.28 52.41
CA ASP A 232 52.17 -3.07 52.16
C ASP A 232 52.64 -4.07 51.04
N LYS A 233 53.70 -3.69 50.31
CA LYS A 233 54.88 -4.50 49.86
C LYS A 233 54.67 -5.85 49.14
N SER A 234 55.11 -6.02 47.88
CA SER A 234 56.49 -6.23 47.39
C SER A 234 56.72 -7.69 46.98
N GLY A 235 57.17 -7.93 45.75
CA GLY A 235 57.58 -9.26 45.31
C GLY A 235 57.94 -9.27 43.83
N MET A 236 59.24 -9.34 43.54
CA MET A 236 59.87 -9.08 42.27
C MET A 236 60.88 -10.20 42.04
N ASP A 237 60.73 -11.01 40.98
CA ASP A 237 61.78 -11.86 40.39
C ASP A 237 61.26 -12.36 39.02
N LYS A 238 61.69 -11.87 37.85
CA LYS A 238 62.96 -11.95 37.10
C LYS A 238 63.29 -13.33 36.46
N SER A 239 63.42 -13.27 35.11
CA SER A 239 64.37 -14.00 34.25
C SER A 239 64.23 -15.53 34.14
N GLY A 240 63.88 -16.12 32.99
CA GLY A 240 64.67 -16.18 31.74
C GLY A 240 64.90 -17.66 31.33
N PRO A 241 65.50 -17.98 30.15
CA PRO A 241 64.74 -18.40 28.97
C PRO A 241 65.07 -19.81 28.43
N GLY A 242 64.23 -20.33 27.52
CA GLY A 242 64.51 -21.56 26.76
C GLY A 242 63.71 -21.67 25.45
N LYS A 243 64.39 -21.46 24.33
CA LYS A 243 64.08 -21.86 22.94
C LYS A 243 65.41 -22.42 22.37
N PRO A 244 65.49 -23.07 21.18
CA PRO A 244 64.46 -23.49 20.21
C PRO A 244 64.66 -24.94 19.69
N GLY A 245 63.76 -25.42 18.82
CA GLY A 245 63.98 -26.59 17.97
C GLY A 245 63.08 -26.60 16.72
N MET A 246 63.69 -26.32 15.56
CA MET A 246 63.29 -26.74 14.20
C MET A 246 63.32 -28.29 14.13
N GLU A 247 62.75 -29.08 13.22
CA GLU A 247 62.44 -29.08 11.77
C GLU A 247 61.66 -30.44 11.61
N LYS A 248 60.75 -30.73 10.67
CA LYS A 248 60.69 -30.58 9.21
C LYS A 248 59.22 -30.67 8.76
#